data_AF-A0A0W0YKQ1-F1
#
_entry.id   AF-A0A0W0YKQ1-F1
#
_cell.length_a   1.000
_cell.length_b   1.000
_cell.length_c   1.000
_cell.angle_alpha   90.00
_cell.angle_beta   90.00
_cell.angle_gamma   90.00
#
_symmetry.space_group_name_H-M   'P 1'
#
loop_
_entity.id
_entity.type
_entity.pdbx_description
1 polymer ?
#
loop_
_entity_poly.entity_id
_entity_poly.type
_entity_poly.pdbx_seq_one_letter_code
_entity_poly.pdbx_strand_id
1 'polypeptide(L)'
;MSQNWPTRDEDLKTARVIMEEYANDRESDSLGLFEIVVDQAEKRMNYRLSGWVVILAKHFSSLYGASQGDYVTRRVISRCIVQGQTLH
;
A
#
# COMPACT_ATOMS: atom_id res chain seq x y z
N MET A 1 19.64 14.49 -0.47
CA MET A 1 18.87 15.11 0.62
C MET A 1 18.43 14.01 1.57
N SER A 2 18.89 14.02 2.83
CA SER A 2 18.34 13.13 3.86
C SER A 2 16.94 13.60 4.19
N GLN A 3 15.94 13.12 3.46
CA GLN A 3 14.55 13.34 3.82
C GLN A 3 14.29 12.60 5.13
N ASN A 4 14.35 13.34 6.23
CA ASN A 4 13.90 12.87 7.53
C ASN A 4 12.43 12.48 7.37
N TRP A 5 12.17 11.19 7.45
CA TRP A 5 10.85 10.61 7.65
C TRP A 5 10.79 10.22 9.13
N PRO A 6 10.48 11.16 10.03
CA PRO A 6 10.59 10.94 11.47
C PRO A 6 9.54 9.95 11.98
N THR A 7 8.33 9.96 11.39
CA THR A 7 7.17 9.10 11.72
C THR A 7 7.24 7.71 11.08
N ARG A 8 8.41 7.32 10.60
CA ARG A 8 8.61 6.14 9.75
C ARG A 8 8.16 4.85 10.39
N ASP A 9 8.48 4.65 11.66
CA ASP A 9 8.21 3.39 12.33
C ASP A 9 6.71 3.28 12.65
N GLU A 10 6.05 4.40 12.99
CA GLU A 10 4.59 4.50 13.10
C GLU A 10 3.90 4.26 11.76
N ASP A 11 4.35 4.90 10.68
CA ASP A 11 3.77 4.78 9.35
C ASP A 11 3.89 3.34 8.80
N LEU A 12 5.03 2.67 9.05
CA LEU A 12 5.21 1.26 8.71
C LEU A 12 4.32 0.34 9.56
N LYS A 13 4.12 0.65 10.84
CA LYS A 13 3.18 -0.10 11.70
C LYS A 13 1.74 0.06 11.20
N THR A 14 1.32 1.28 10.90
CA THR A 14 0.00 1.56 10.32
C THR A 14 -0.19 0.81 9.00
N ALA A 15 0.85 0.78 8.17
CA ALA A 15 0.81 0.05 6.91
C ALA A 15 0.62 -1.46 7.10
N ARG A 16 1.29 -2.07 8.09
CA ARG A 16 1.11 -3.48 8.43
C ARG A 16 -0.33 -3.78 8.86
N VAL A 17 -0.91 -2.95 9.72
CA VAL A 17 -2.31 -3.13 10.16
C VAL A 17 -3.27 -3.07 8.97
N ILE A 18 -3.12 -2.07 8.10
CA ILE A 18 -3.95 -1.93 6.88
C ILE A 18 -3.80 -3.15 5.96
N MET A 19 -2.57 -3.64 5.80
CA MET A 19 -2.28 -4.81 4.98
C MET A 19 -2.90 -6.08 5.58
N GLU A 20 -2.74 -6.30 6.89
CA GLU A 20 -3.31 -7.44 7.61
C GLU A 20 -4.84 -7.44 7.57
N GLU A 21 -5.47 -6.30 7.83
CA GLU A 21 -6.93 -6.15 7.73
C GLU A 21 -7.42 -6.45 6.30
N TYR A 22 -6.77 -5.89 5.28
CA TYR A 22 -7.14 -6.14 3.89
C TYR A 22 -6.95 -7.61 3.46
N ALA A 23 -5.91 -8.26 3.97
CA ALA A 23 -5.61 -9.66 3.70
C ALA A 23 -6.66 -10.58 4.35
N ASN A 24 -7.02 -10.30 5.61
CA ASN A 24 -8.05 -11.02 6.36
C ASN A 24 -9.43 -10.89 5.69
N ASP A 25 -9.83 -9.67 5.30
CA ASP A 25 -11.10 -9.41 4.61
C ASP A 25 -11.25 -10.17 3.29
N ARG A 26 -10.12 -10.56 2.68
CA ARG A 26 -10.08 -11.30 1.42
C ARG A 26 -9.70 -12.77 1.57
N GLU A 27 -9.55 -13.25 2.81
CA GLU A 27 -9.10 -14.61 3.12
C GLU A 27 -7.85 -15.00 2.30
N SER A 28 -6.88 -14.08 2.22
CA SER A 28 -5.69 -14.25 1.38
C SER A 28 -4.41 -14.07 2.18
N ASP A 29 -3.48 -15.01 2.03
CA ASP A 29 -2.15 -14.94 2.64
C ASP A 29 -1.16 -14.07 1.84
N SER A 30 -1.60 -13.44 0.75
CA SER A 30 -0.73 -12.70 -0.16
C SER A 30 -1.35 -11.38 -0.62
N LEU A 31 -0.51 -10.36 -0.74
CA LEU A 31 -0.91 -9.02 -1.19
C LEU A 31 -0.10 -8.61 -2.41
N GLY A 32 -0.74 -8.55 -3.56
CA GLY A 32 -0.16 -7.92 -4.76
C GLY A 32 -0.22 -6.40 -4.68
N LEU A 33 0.66 -5.69 -5.38
CA LEU A 33 0.53 -4.23 -5.59
C LEU A 33 -0.62 -3.87 -6.54
N PHE A 34 -0.91 -4.80 -7.44
CA PHE A 34 -1.99 -4.71 -8.41
C PHE A 34 -2.89 -5.93 -8.25
N GLU A 35 -4.15 -5.76 -8.60
CA GLU A 35 -5.17 -6.81 -8.62
C GLU A 35 -5.94 -6.78 -9.94
N ILE A 36 -6.39 -7.96 -10.39
CA ILE A 36 -7.37 -8.09 -11.45
C ILE A 36 -8.73 -8.26 -10.79
N VAL A 37 -9.67 -7.39 -11.15
CA VAL A 37 -11.06 -7.49 -10.70
C VAL A 37 -11.95 -7.82 -11.87
N VAL A 38 -12.69 -8.91 -11.73
CA VAL A 38 -13.61 -9.40 -12.74
C VAL A 38 -14.99 -8.87 -12.42
N ASP A 39 -15.51 -8.05 -13.34
CA ASP A 39 -16.94 -7.74 -13.41
C ASP A 39 -17.62 -8.82 -14.24
N GLN A 40 -18.32 -9.74 -13.57
CA GLN A 40 -18.98 -10.86 -14.26
C GLN A 40 -20.19 -10.41 -15.09
N ALA A 41 -20.88 -9.34 -14.67
CA ALA A 41 -22.06 -8.84 -15.36
C ALA A 41 -21.66 -8.19 -16.70
N GLU A 42 -20.60 -7.38 -16.67
CA GLU A 42 -20.07 -6.71 -17.87
C GLU A 42 -19.07 -7.57 -18.66
N LYS A 43 -18.75 -8.79 -18.19
CA LYS A 43 -17.69 -9.66 -18.74
C LYS A 43 -16.37 -8.93 -18.93
N ARG A 44 -16.02 -8.05 -17.99
CA ARG A 44 -14.85 -7.18 -18.06
C ARG A 44 -13.85 -7.52 -16.97
N MET A 45 -12.56 -7.47 -17.32
CA MET A 45 -11.46 -7.55 -16.38
C MET A 45 -10.81 -6.18 -16.24
N ASN A 46 -10.67 -5.71 -15.01
CA ASN A 46 -10.00 -4.44 -14.70
C ASN A 46 -8.69 -4.72 -13.98
N TYR A 47 -7.57 -4.32 -14.58
CA TYR A 47 -6.28 -4.30 -13.91
C TYR A 47 -6.11 -2.97 -13.17
N ARG A 48 -5.95 -3.02 -11.85
CA ARG A 48 -5.91 -1.82 -11.00
C ARG A 48 -4.94 -1.98 -9.84
N LEU A 49 -4.61 -0.88 -9.18
CA LEU A 49 -3.92 -0.93 -7.89
C LEU A 49 -4.75 -1.71 -6.88
N SER A 50 -4.09 -2.55 -6.09
CA SER A 50 -4.74 -3.29 -5.01
C SER A 50 -5.36 -2.34 -4.00
N GLY A 51 -6.47 -2.78 -3.39
CA GLY A 51 -7.22 -1.94 -2.45
C GLY A 51 -6.37 -1.44 -1.28
N TRP A 52 -5.49 -2.27 -0.71
CA TRP A 52 -4.58 -1.83 0.36
C TRP A 52 -3.66 -0.67 -0.07
N VAL A 53 -3.17 -0.67 -1.32
CA VAL A 53 -2.35 0.42 -1.88
C VAL A 53 -3.16 1.72 -1.93
N VAL A 54 -4.41 1.63 -2.38
CA VAL A 54 -5.33 2.78 -2.44
C VAL A 54 -5.65 3.29 -1.03
N ILE A 55 -5.83 2.40 -0.06
CA ILE A 55 -6.10 2.77 1.34
C ILE A 55 -4.89 3.50 1.94
N LEU A 56 -3.66 3.00 1.74
CA LEU A 56 -2.45 3.70 2.19
C LEU A 56 -2.31 5.10 1.58
N ALA A 57 -2.50 5.21 0.25
CA ALA A 57 -2.40 6.48 -0.44
C ALA A 57 -3.40 7.50 0.12
N LYS A 58 -4.64 7.08 0.38
CA LYS A 58 -5.66 7.92 1.01
C LYS A 58 -5.30 8.29 2.44
N HIS A 59 -4.86 7.32 3.24
CA HIS A 59 -4.50 7.51 4.64
C HIS A 59 -3.38 8.54 4.78
N PHE A 60 -2.25 8.35 4.09
CA PHE A 60 -1.12 9.26 4.19
C PHE A 60 -1.36 10.61 3.50
N SER A 61 -2.16 10.65 2.44
CA SER A 61 -2.61 11.92 1.86
C SER A 61 -3.47 12.72 2.85
N SER A 62 -4.35 12.06 3.60
CA SER A 62 -5.15 12.70 4.64
C SER A 62 -4.31 13.16 5.83
N LEU A 63 -3.28 12.41 6.20
CA LEU A 63 -2.46 12.69 7.38
C LEU A 63 -1.39 13.76 7.13
N TYR A 64 -0.75 13.71 5.96
CA TYR A 64 0.41 14.55 5.63
C TYR A 64 0.16 15.53 4.48
N GLY A 65 -1.03 15.52 3.88
CA GLY A 65 -1.34 16.29 2.67
C GLY A 65 -0.81 15.61 1.40
N ALA A 66 -1.20 16.12 0.24
CA ALA A 66 -0.97 15.44 -1.05
C ALA A 66 0.51 15.12 -1.34
N SER A 67 1.42 16.11 -1.20
CA SER A 67 2.83 15.93 -1.56
C SER A 67 3.58 15.01 -0.59
N GLN A 68 3.45 15.26 0.72
CA GLN A 68 4.16 14.47 1.73
C GLN A 68 3.51 13.09 1.89
N GLY A 69 2.19 12.99 1.75
CA GLY A 69 1.46 11.74 1.75
C GLY A 69 1.86 10.82 0.60
N ASP A 70 2.00 11.35 -0.62
CA ASP A 70 2.54 10.58 -1.76
C ASP A 70 3.98 10.12 -1.49
N TYR A 71 4.83 11.02 -0.97
CA TYR A 71 6.20 10.66 -0.58
C TYR A 71 6.23 9.50 0.43
N VAL A 72 5.48 9.60 1.52
CA VAL A 72 5.41 8.56 2.56
C VAL A 72 4.83 7.26 1.99
N THR A 73 3.75 7.34 1.22
CA THR A 73 3.11 6.18 0.58
C THR A 73 4.11 5.38 -0.24
N ARG A 74 4.88 6.05 -1.12
CA ARG A 74 5.91 5.39 -1.94
C ARG A 74 6.99 4.74 -1.09
N ARG A 75 7.45 5.42 -0.03
CA ARG A 75 8.51 4.91 0.86
C ARG A 75 8.06 3.71 1.67
N VAL A 76 6.83 3.73 2.18
CA VAL A 76 6.18 2.59 2.85
C VAL A 76 6.13 1.41 1.89
N ILE A 77 5.53 1.58 0.70
CA ILE A 77 5.37 0.51 -0.28
C ILE A 77 6.73 -0.08 -0.68
N SER A 78 7.70 0.77 -1.04
CA SER A 78 9.04 0.29 -1.38
C SER A 78 9.66 -0.54 -0.27
N ARG A 79 9.49 -0.15 1.00
CA ARG A 79 10.03 -0.91 2.12
C ARG A 79 9.28 -2.21 2.38
N CYS A 80 7.96 -2.22 2.27
CA CYS A 80 7.16 -3.45 2.41
C CYS A 80 7.54 -4.49 1.33
N ILE A 81 7.85 -4.04 0.11
CA ILE A 81 8.32 -4.92 -0.97
C ILE A 81 9.75 -5.40 -0.72
N VAL A 82 10.66 -4.48 -0.38
CA VAL A 82 12.11 -4.76 -0.25
C VAL A 82 12.45 -5.49 1.07
N GLN A 83 11.59 -5.46 2.08
CA GLN A 83 11.81 -6.21 3.32
C GLN A 83 11.86 -7.75 3.13
N GLY A 84 11.53 -8.27 1.93
CA GLY A 84 11.74 -9.66 1.53
C GLY A 84 12.95 -9.94 0.61
N GLN A 85 13.61 -8.92 0.05
CA GLN A 85 14.79 -9.09 -0.82
C GLN A 85 15.73 -7.89 -0.76
N THR A 86 17.01 -8.14 -0.48
CA THR A 86 18.10 -7.17 -0.65
C THR A 86 18.18 -6.76 -2.13
N LEU A 87 18.04 -5.47 -2.42
CA LEU A 87 18.47 -4.90 -3.71
C LEU A 87 20.00 -5.04 -3.79
N HIS A 88 20.47 -5.99 -4.61
CA HIS A 88 21.88 -6.09 -5.02
C HIS A 88 22.17 -5.15 -6.20
#